data_AF-A0A7J9JXT4-F1
#
_entry.id   AF-A0A7J9JXT4-F1
#
_cell.length_a   1.000
_cell.length_b   1.000
_cell.length_c   1.000
_cell.angle_alpha   90.00
_cell.angle_beta   90.00
_cell.angle_gamma   90.00
#
_symmetry.space_group_name_H-M   'P 1'
#
loop_
_entity.id
_entity.type
_entity.pdbx_description
1 polymer ?
#
loop_
_entity_poly.entity_id
_entity_poly.type
_entity_poly.pdbx_seq_one_letter_code
_entity_poly.pdbx_strand_id
1 'polypeptide(L)'
;MNIREDSTTYTESECSELLRRIHEGNISTGGLRFVTICYGIVGFIKFLGPYYMLLITKRRQIGSIRGHNVYAVSKTEMIPVPNATVNSSIADSEDENRYKKLLCTVDLTKDFFFSYSYHVMLSLQKNLCNNEPGQVLYETMFVWNEFLTRGIRSHLQNTLWTVALVYGFFKQATLSVSGRDFKLTLIARRSRHYAGTRYLKRGVNEKGRVANDVETEQIVFEDVPDGLPAEVTSVVQNRGSIPLFWSQETSRLNLKPDIILSKKDKNYEATRLHFQNLVKRYGNPIIILNLIK
;
A
#
# COMPACT_ATOMS: atom_id res chain seq x y z
N MET A 1 -11.59 -19.52 1.50
CA MET A 1 -10.22 -19.71 2.01
C MET A 1 -10.35 -19.98 3.48
N ASN A 2 -9.93 -21.15 3.97
CA ASN A 2 -9.99 -21.46 5.40
C ASN A 2 -8.62 -21.15 6.00
N ILE A 3 -8.55 -20.19 6.90
CA ILE A 3 -7.34 -19.78 7.61
C ILE A 3 -7.62 -19.97 9.11
N ARG A 4 -6.66 -20.52 9.83
CA ARG A 4 -6.68 -20.59 11.29
C ARG A 4 -5.38 -20.01 11.81
N GLU A 5 -5.50 -19.22 12.86
CA GLU A 5 -4.37 -18.69 13.62
C GLU A 5 -4.30 -19.43 14.95
N ASP A 6 -3.10 -19.82 15.33
CA ASP A 6 -2.80 -20.22 16.70
C ASP A 6 -2.37 -18.97 17.47
N SER A 7 -3.11 -18.61 18.52
CA SER A 7 -2.84 -17.43 19.33
C SER A 7 -1.65 -17.61 20.28
N THR A 8 -1.05 -18.80 20.34
CA THR A 8 0.05 -19.11 21.24
C THR A 8 1.34 -18.44 20.79
N THR A 9 1.99 -17.72 21.70
CA THR A 9 3.35 -17.22 21.46
C THR A 9 4.34 -18.31 21.87
N TYR A 10 5.13 -18.78 20.91
CA TYR A 10 6.10 -19.84 21.11
C TYR A 10 7.51 -19.26 21.25
N THR A 11 8.29 -19.85 22.16
CA THR A 11 9.75 -19.75 22.14
C THR A 11 10.33 -20.47 20.92
N GLU A 12 11.61 -20.22 20.61
CA GLU A 12 12.27 -20.87 19.46
C GLU A 12 12.31 -22.41 19.58
N SER A 13 12.51 -22.93 20.79
CA SER A 13 12.50 -24.37 21.06
C SER A 13 11.10 -24.96 20.89
N GLU A 14 10.06 -24.28 21.38
CA GLU A 14 8.67 -24.73 21.21
C GLU A 14 8.22 -24.68 19.75
N CYS A 15 8.63 -23.65 19.00
CA CYS A 15 8.42 -23.58 17.55
C CYS A 15 9.04 -24.78 16.84
N SER A 16 10.30 -25.10 17.16
CA SER A 16 11.02 -26.22 16.54
C SER A 16 10.33 -27.55 16.83
N GLU A 17 9.89 -27.75 18.06
CA GLU A 17 9.17 -28.95 18.50
C GLU A 17 7.77 -29.05 17.88
N LEU A 18 7.05 -27.93 17.76
CA LEU A 18 5.75 -27.89 17.07
C LEU A 18 5.91 -28.25 15.59
N LEU A 19 6.88 -27.65 14.89
CA LEU A 19 7.13 -27.92 13.48
C LEU A 19 7.54 -29.38 13.26
N ARG A 20 8.34 -29.97 14.18
CA ARG A 20 8.69 -31.39 14.16
C ARG A 20 7.45 -32.27 14.29
N ARG A 21 6.59 -32.01 15.26
CA ARG A 21 5.33 -32.76 15.47
C ARG A 21 4.40 -32.67 14.26
N ILE A 22 4.27 -31.48 13.66
CA ILE A 22 3.49 -31.29 12.43
C ILE A 22 4.10 -32.09 11.28
N HIS A 23 5.43 -32.06 11.12
CA HIS A 23 6.12 -32.84 10.10
C HIS A 23 5.85 -34.33 10.25
N GLU A 24 6.07 -34.88 11.45
CA GLU A 24 5.87 -36.30 11.78
C GLU A 24 4.43 -36.75 11.56
N GLY A 25 3.45 -35.95 12.02
CA GLY A 25 2.03 -36.25 11.85
C GLY A 25 1.56 -36.26 10.40
N ASN A 26 2.32 -35.68 9.48
CA ASN A 26 1.98 -35.58 8.06
C ASN A 26 2.95 -36.35 7.14
N ILE A 27 3.84 -37.20 7.68
CA ILE A 27 4.83 -37.97 6.87
C ILE A 27 4.16 -38.75 5.73
N SER A 28 2.98 -39.33 5.97
CA SER A 28 2.22 -40.09 4.97
C SER A 28 1.82 -39.28 3.73
N THR A 29 1.72 -37.95 3.85
CA THR A 29 1.42 -37.02 2.74
C THR A 29 2.64 -36.19 2.31
N GLY A 30 3.85 -36.61 2.69
CA GLY A 30 5.10 -35.92 2.34
C GLY A 30 5.67 -34.99 3.42
N GLY A 31 5.03 -34.94 4.60
CA GLY A 31 5.47 -34.17 5.76
C GLY A 31 5.39 -32.64 5.57
N LEU A 32 5.99 -31.92 6.51
CA LEU A 32 6.16 -30.47 6.39
C LEU A 32 7.36 -30.17 5.49
N ARG A 33 7.16 -29.34 4.46
CA ARG A 33 8.21 -28.87 3.54
C ARG A 33 8.44 -27.38 3.69
N PHE A 34 9.71 -26.99 3.85
CA PHE A 34 10.10 -25.59 3.77
C PHE A 34 9.88 -25.06 2.34
N VAL A 35 9.16 -23.94 2.24
CA VAL A 35 8.89 -23.28 0.95
C VAL A 35 9.76 -22.04 0.79
N THR A 36 9.64 -21.06 1.69
CA THR A 36 10.41 -19.82 1.64
C THR A 36 10.36 -19.09 2.97
N ILE A 37 11.35 -18.23 3.25
CA ILE A 37 11.27 -17.23 4.31
C ILE A 37 10.56 -16.00 3.73
N CYS A 38 9.62 -15.44 4.47
CA CYS A 38 8.97 -14.20 4.11
C CYS A 38 9.08 -13.14 5.21
N TYR A 39 9.06 -11.89 4.77
CA TYR A 39 9.11 -10.69 5.61
C TYR A 39 7.76 -9.99 5.70
N GLY A 40 6.73 -10.53 5.04
CA GLY A 40 5.38 -9.97 5.08
C GLY A 40 4.51 -10.57 4.00
N ILE A 41 3.23 -10.75 4.33
CA ILE A 41 2.20 -11.18 3.38
C ILE A 41 1.63 -9.94 2.72
N VAL A 42 1.80 -9.85 1.39
CA VAL A 42 1.19 -8.80 0.56
C VAL A 42 -0.31 -9.04 0.44
N GLY A 43 -0.72 -10.30 0.38
CA GLY A 43 -2.12 -10.71 0.43
C GLY A 43 -2.40 -11.92 -0.44
N PHE A 44 -3.68 -12.18 -0.66
CA PHE A 44 -4.19 -13.32 -1.40
C PHE A 44 -5.03 -12.84 -2.58
N ILE A 45 -4.93 -13.55 -3.70
CA ILE A 45 -5.77 -13.29 -4.87
C ILE A 45 -6.23 -14.62 -5.47
N LYS A 46 -7.47 -14.66 -5.93
CA LYS A 46 -8.00 -15.73 -6.76
C LYS A 46 -8.32 -15.14 -8.12
N PHE A 47 -7.81 -15.76 -9.18
CA PHE A 47 -8.20 -15.45 -10.53
C PHE A 47 -9.32 -16.42 -10.93
N LEU A 48 -9.08 -17.37 -11.84
CA LEU A 48 -10.03 -18.41 -12.23
C LEU A 48 -9.75 -19.74 -11.50
N GLY A 49 -8.47 -20.04 -11.26
CA GLY A 49 -8.01 -21.27 -10.63
C GLY A 49 -7.83 -21.17 -9.11
N PRO A 50 -6.66 -21.58 -8.58
CA PRO A 50 -6.41 -21.61 -7.14
C PRO A 50 -6.25 -20.19 -6.56
N TYR A 51 -6.19 -20.11 -5.24
CA TYR A 51 -5.71 -18.91 -4.57
C TYR A 51 -4.19 -18.81 -4.74
N TYR A 52 -3.68 -17.59 -4.89
CA TYR A 52 -2.26 -17.27 -4.87
C TYR A 52 -1.96 -16.41 -3.67
N MET A 53 -0.89 -16.75 -2.96
CA MET A 53 -0.33 -15.99 -1.85
C MET A 53 0.84 -15.17 -2.39
N LEU A 54 0.78 -13.85 -2.19
CA LEU A 54 1.87 -12.94 -2.55
C LEU A 54 2.69 -12.62 -1.30
N LEU A 55 4.00 -12.85 -1.37
CA LEU A 55 4.94 -12.73 -0.26
C LEU A 55 6.07 -11.76 -0.59
N ILE A 56 6.56 -11.05 0.42
CA ILE A 56 7.82 -10.33 0.36
C ILE A 56 8.91 -11.28 0.85
N THR A 57 9.83 -11.68 -0.02
CA THR A 57 10.93 -12.61 0.31
C THR A 57 12.26 -11.91 0.51
N LYS A 58 12.38 -10.64 0.10
CA LYS A 58 13.47 -9.74 0.49
C LYS A 58 12.96 -8.32 0.67
N ARG A 59 13.51 -7.61 1.65
CA ARG A 59 13.27 -6.19 1.92
C ARG A 59 14.59 -5.47 2.19
N ARG A 60 14.61 -4.15 2.04
CA ARG A 60 15.75 -3.30 2.36
C ARG A 60 15.30 -2.12 3.19
N GLN A 61 16.01 -1.80 4.28
CA GLN A 61 15.73 -0.60 5.05
C GLN A 61 16.04 0.64 4.22
N ILE A 62 15.11 1.59 4.17
CA ILE A 62 15.25 2.83 3.39
C ILE A 62 15.28 4.09 4.26
N GLY A 63 14.97 3.97 5.54
CA GLY A 63 15.07 5.03 6.54
C GLY A 63 14.37 4.62 7.84
N SER A 64 14.24 5.58 8.74
CA SER A 64 13.47 5.42 9.98
C SER A 64 12.70 6.70 10.31
N ILE A 65 11.51 6.58 10.88
CA ILE A 65 10.71 7.71 11.36
C ILE A 65 10.58 7.53 12.86
N ARG A 66 11.23 8.38 13.66
CA ARG A 66 11.19 8.32 15.15
C ARG A 66 11.47 6.92 15.70
N GLY A 67 12.53 6.26 15.23
CA GLY A 67 12.91 4.90 15.63
C GLY A 67 12.17 3.76 14.92
N HIS A 68 11.08 4.07 14.18
CA HIS A 68 10.38 3.06 13.39
C HIS A 68 11.02 2.88 12.03
N ASN A 69 11.55 1.69 11.77
CA ASN A 69 12.19 1.38 10.50
C ASN A 69 11.17 1.31 9.35
N VAL A 70 11.54 1.89 8.21
CA VAL A 70 10.78 1.83 6.96
C VAL A 70 11.56 0.98 5.95
N TYR A 71 10.86 0.09 5.26
CA TYR A 71 11.44 -0.89 4.36
C TYR A 71 10.85 -0.75 2.95
N ALA A 72 11.72 -0.81 1.94
CA ALA A 72 11.32 -1.07 0.56
C ALA A 72 11.26 -2.58 0.31
N VAL A 73 10.36 -2.98 -0.57
CA VAL A 73 10.28 -4.35 -1.08
C VAL A 73 11.40 -4.57 -2.09
N SER A 74 12.20 -5.63 -1.90
CA SER A 74 13.33 -5.95 -2.79
C SER A 74 13.09 -7.20 -3.64
N LYS A 75 12.28 -8.15 -3.15
CA LYS A 75 11.87 -9.35 -3.89
C LYS A 75 10.51 -9.82 -3.39
N THR A 76 9.67 -10.25 -4.33
CA THR A 76 8.39 -10.88 -4.03
C THR A 76 8.28 -12.23 -4.71
N GLU A 77 7.46 -13.11 -4.14
CA GLU A 77 7.12 -14.41 -4.73
C GLU A 77 5.60 -14.62 -4.67
N MET A 78 5.07 -15.26 -5.72
CA MET A 78 3.66 -15.62 -5.82
C MET A 78 3.56 -17.15 -5.75
N ILE A 79 2.96 -17.66 -4.68
CA ILE A 79 2.89 -19.09 -4.40
C ILE A 79 1.44 -19.54 -4.56
N PRO A 80 1.13 -20.53 -5.41
CA PRO A 80 -0.21 -21.10 -5.47
C PRO A 80 -0.51 -21.84 -4.17
N VAL A 81 -1.68 -21.60 -3.60
CA VAL A 81 -2.22 -22.36 -2.47
C VAL A 81 -2.97 -23.55 -3.06
N PRO A 82 -2.46 -24.79 -2.92
CA PRO A 82 -3.07 -25.96 -3.51
C PRO A 82 -4.50 -26.16 -3.00
N ASN A 83 -5.41 -26.54 -3.88
CA ASN A 83 -6.74 -26.97 -3.51
C ASN A 83 -7.10 -28.21 -4.33
N ALA A 84 -7.36 -29.32 -3.65
CA ALA A 84 -7.67 -30.62 -4.27
C ALA A 84 -8.91 -30.58 -5.18
N THR A 85 -9.78 -29.59 -5.02
CA THR A 85 -11.00 -29.41 -5.83
C THR A 85 -10.79 -28.60 -7.12
N VAL A 86 -9.62 -27.98 -7.31
CA VAL A 86 -9.34 -27.17 -8.51
C VAL A 86 -8.77 -28.08 -9.59
N ASN A 87 -9.51 -28.23 -10.70
CA ASN A 87 -9.04 -28.92 -11.89
C ASN A 87 -7.70 -28.32 -12.36
N SER A 88 -6.68 -29.16 -12.49
CA SER A 88 -5.34 -28.76 -12.97
C SER A 88 -5.39 -28.03 -14.31
N SER A 89 -6.34 -28.39 -15.19
CA SER A 89 -6.56 -27.73 -16.48
C SER A 89 -6.91 -26.24 -16.39
N ILE A 90 -7.52 -25.78 -15.29
CA ILE A 90 -7.86 -24.36 -15.10
C ILE A 90 -6.65 -23.56 -14.65
N ALA A 91 -5.81 -24.14 -13.77
CA ALA A 91 -4.61 -23.50 -13.24
C ALA A 91 -3.57 -23.18 -14.33
N ASP A 92 -3.57 -23.97 -15.42
CA ASP A 92 -2.69 -23.80 -16.57
C ASP A 92 -3.37 -23.13 -17.78
N SER A 93 -4.61 -22.67 -17.63
CA SER A 93 -5.34 -22.03 -18.72
C SER A 93 -4.67 -20.73 -19.20
N GLU A 94 -4.85 -20.39 -20.49
CA GLU A 94 -4.33 -19.15 -21.06
C GLU A 94 -4.87 -17.91 -20.34
N ASP A 95 -6.15 -17.92 -19.96
CA ASP A 95 -6.79 -16.83 -19.24
C ASP A 95 -6.22 -16.63 -17.83
N GLU A 96 -5.99 -17.72 -17.08
CA GLU A 96 -5.33 -17.67 -15.77
C GLU A 96 -3.95 -17.04 -15.87
N ASN A 97 -3.15 -17.50 -16.84
CA ASN A 97 -1.81 -16.97 -17.09
C ASN A 97 -1.85 -15.50 -17.56
N ARG A 98 -2.88 -15.08 -18.31
CA ARG A 98 -3.11 -13.68 -18.68
C ARG A 98 -3.36 -12.81 -17.45
N TYR A 99 -4.21 -13.24 -16.51
CA TYR A 99 -4.46 -12.47 -15.29
C TYR A 99 -3.25 -12.39 -14.37
N LYS A 100 -2.49 -13.49 -14.24
CA LYS A 100 -1.21 -13.50 -13.53
C LYS A 100 -0.23 -12.49 -14.13
N LYS A 101 -0.08 -12.50 -15.46
CA LYS A 101 0.76 -11.53 -16.17
C LYS A 101 0.31 -10.09 -15.93
N LEU A 102 -0.99 -9.82 -15.96
CA LEU A 102 -1.55 -8.49 -15.67
C LEU A 102 -1.19 -8.02 -14.26
N LEU A 103 -1.33 -8.87 -13.24
CA LEU A 103 -0.92 -8.51 -11.88
C LEU A 103 0.59 -8.26 -11.79
N CYS A 104 1.40 -9.10 -12.45
CA CYS A 104 2.86 -8.96 -12.51
C CYS A 104 3.35 -7.73 -13.28
N THR A 105 2.47 -7.00 -13.99
CA THR A 105 2.85 -5.68 -14.54
C THR A 105 3.11 -4.65 -13.45
N VAL A 106 2.53 -4.85 -12.26
CA VAL A 106 2.85 -4.06 -11.08
C VAL A 106 4.10 -4.62 -10.44
N ASP A 107 5.22 -3.95 -10.69
CA ASP A 107 6.50 -4.28 -10.08
C ASP A 107 6.52 -3.83 -8.61
N LEU A 108 6.25 -4.76 -7.71
CA LEU A 108 6.25 -4.50 -6.26
C LEU A 108 7.62 -4.09 -5.73
N THR A 109 8.71 -4.25 -6.49
CA THR A 109 10.06 -3.82 -6.06
C THR A 109 10.34 -2.35 -6.30
N LYS A 110 9.47 -1.68 -7.08
CA LYS A 110 9.59 -0.26 -7.42
C LYS A 110 8.60 0.54 -6.60
N ASP A 111 9.10 1.51 -5.85
CA ASP A 111 8.26 2.56 -5.23
C ASP A 111 7.24 2.04 -4.20
N PHE A 112 7.37 0.78 -3.74
CA PHE A 112 6.59 0.22 -2.65
C PHE A 112 7.40 0.14 -1.35
N PHE A 113 6.79 0.63 -0.28
CA PHE A 113 7.39 0.63 1.04
C PHE A 113 6.35 0.39 2.14
N PHE A 114 6.83 -0.05 3.30
CA PHE A 114 6.02 -0.34 4.47
C PHE A 114 6.85 -0.22 5.75
N SER A 115 6.17 -0.23 6.90
CA SER A 115 6.80 -0.40 8.21
C SER A 115 5.97 -1.37 9.04
N TYR A 116 6.63 -2.11 9.93
CA TYR A 116 5.96 -3.04 10.84
C TYR A 116 5.31 -2.34 12.03
N SER A 117 5.91 -1.23 12.47
CA SER A 117 5.57 -0.56 13.72
C SER A 117 5.10 0.88 13.53
N TYR A 118 5.07 1.39 12.29
CA TYR A 118 4.59 2.73 11.98
C TYR A 118 3.59 2.71 10.82
N HIS A 119 2.49 3.46 10.96
CA HIS A 119 1.48 3.56 9.89
C HIS A 119 1.92 4.56 8.82
N VAL A 120 2.83 4.12 7.95
CA VAL A 120 3.40 4.92 6.84
C VAL A 120 2.36 5.44 5.84
N MET A 121 1.15 4.86 5.82
CA MET A 121 0.00 5.30 5.02
C MET A 121 -0.69 6.54 5.58
N LEU A 122 -0.36 6.95 6.81
CA LEU A 122 -0.86 8.16 7.44
C LEU A 122 0.25 9.22 7.52
N SER A 123 -0.14 10.49 7.51
CA SER A 123 0.73 11.59 7.90
C SER A 123 1.16 11.48 9.37
N LEU A 124 2.30 12.06 9.72
CA LEU A 124 2.78 12.14 11.10
C LEU A 124 1.74 12.76 12.04
N GLN A 125 1.10 13.86 11.64
CA GLN A 125 0.05 14.49 12.46
C GLN A 125 -1.05 13.49 12.84
N LYS A 126 -1.53 12.69 11.88
CA LYS A 126 -2.53 11.65 12.14
C LYS A 126 -2.01 10.53 13.02
N ASN A 127 -0.76 10.10 12.83
CA ASN A 127 -0.13 9.11 13.70
C ASN A 127 -0.01 9.59 15.17
N LEU A 128 0.12 10.89 15.41
CA LEU A 128 0.28 11.46 16.76
C LEU A 128 -1.04 11.90 17.40
N CYS A 129 -2.00 12.37 16.61
CA CYS A 129 -3.24 12.97 17.12
C CYS A 129 -4.45 12.03 17.09
N ASN A 130 -4.44 10.95 16.29
CA ASN A 130 -5.59 10.06 16.23
C ASN A 130 -5.53 9.02 17.37
N ASN A 131 -6.33 9.24 18.41
CA ASN A 131 -6.64 8.24 19.44
C ASN A 131 -7.92 7.44 19.12
N GLU A 132 -8.54 7.63 17.96
CA GLU A 132 -9.81 6.99 17.59
C GLU A 132 -9.67 5.46 17.49
N PRO A 133 -10.21 4.70 18.46
CA PRO A 133 -10.23 3.26 18.37
C PRO A 133 -11.23 2.85 17.29
N GLY A 134 -10.75 2.15 16.26
CA GLY A 134 -11.63 1.54 15.26
C GLY A 134 -11.62 2.17 13.87
N GLN A 135 -10.73 3.12 13.55
CA GLN A 135 -10.47 3.41 12.14
C GLN A 135 -9.79 2.18 11.53
N VAL A 136 -10.40 1.58 10.50
CA VAL A 136 -9.78 0.46 9.77
C VAL A 136 -8.59 1.04 9.00
N LEU A 137 -7.44 1.15 9.65
CA LEU A 137 -6.20 1.77 9.16
C LEU A 137 -5.80 1.24 7.78
N TYR A 138 -6.13 -0.03 7.51
CA TYR A 138 -5.87 -0.71 6.26
C TYR A 138 -6.86 -0.38 5.14
N GLU A 139 -8.01 0.24 5.42
CA GLU A 139 -8.98 0.69 4.40
C GLU A 139 -8.63 2.03 3.76
N THR A 140 -7.63 2.71 4.31
CA THR A 140 -7.19 4.01 3.80
C THR A 140 -6.84 3.95 2.31
N MET A 141 -6.99 5.09 1.63
CA MET A 141 -6.75 5.17 0.20
C MET A 141 -5.29 4.95 -0.21
N PHE A 142 -4.36 4.96 0.76
CA PHE A 142 -2.93 4.81 0.54
C PHE A 142 -2.41 3.38 0.80
N VAL A 143 -3.25 2.48 1.30
CA VAL A 143 -2.92 1.06 1.46
C VAL A 143 -3.21 0.34 0.15
N TRP A 144 -2.20 0.22 -0.71
CA TRP A 144 -2.35 -0.32 -2.06
C TRP A 144 -2.91 -1.75 -2.08
N ASN A 145 -2.42 -2.61 -1.18
CA ASN A 145 -2.82 -4.02 -1.07
C ASN A 145 -4.04 -4.26 -0.17
N GLU A 146 -4.87 -3.24 0.09
CA GLU A 146 -6.08 -3.39 0.91
C GLU A 146 -6.98 -4.52 0.40
N PHE A 147 -7.20 -4.60 -0.92
CA PHE A 147 -8.04 -5.64 -1.52
C PHE A 147 -7.44 -7.03 -1.32
N LEU A 148 -6.13 -7.18 -1.53
CA LEU A 148 -5.41 -8.46 -1.41
C LEU A 148 -5.41 -8.96 0.05
N THR A 149 -5.39 -8.06 1.02
CA THR A 149 -5.37 -8.41 2.45
C THR A 149 -6.77 -8.53 3.05
N ARG A 150 -7.82 -8.06 2.37
CA ARG A 150 -9.19 -8.01 2.92
C ARG A 150 -9.67 -9.36 3.42
N GLY A 151 -9.50 -10.41 2.61
CA GLY A 151 -9.95 -11.76 2.97
C GLY A 151 -9.36 -12.25 4.28
N ILE A 152 -8.02 -12.24 4.42
CA ILE A 152 -7.34 -12.69 5.64
C ILE A 152 -7.68 -11.82 6.85
N ARG A 153 -7.73 -10.48 6.68
CA ARG A 153 -8.09 -9.56 7.77
C ARG A 153 -9.51 -9.79 8.27
N SER A 154 -10.47 -10.02 7.38
CA SER A 154 -11.85 -10.32 7.76
C SER A 154 -12.01 -11.70 8.40
N HIS A 155 -11.16 -12.68 8.08
CA HIS A 155 -11.23 -14.01 8.71
C HIS A 155 -10.55 -14.03 10.09
N LEU A 156 -9.36 -13.42 10.21
CA LEU A 156 -8.57 -13.44 11.45
C LEU A 156 -8.89 -12.29 12.41
N GLN A 157 -9.61 -11.26 11.94
CA GLN A 157 -9.94 -10.07 12.72
C GLN A 157 -8.71 -9.32 13.27
N ASN A 158 -7.56 -9.44 12.59
CA ASN A 158 -6.34 -8.72 12.93
C ASN A 158 -5.51 -8.39 11.67
N THR A 159 -4.41 -7.66 11.88
CA THR A 159 -3.49 -7.25 10.80
C THR A 159 -2.07 -7.80 10.98
N LEU A 160 -1.83 -8.70 11.94
CA LEU A 160 -0.49 -9.15 12.35
C LEU A 160 0.27 -9.82 11.21
N TRP A 161 -0.45 -10.59 10.40
CA TRP A 161 0.13 -11.39 9.32
C TRP A 161 0.43 -10.60 8.04
N THR A 162 -0.20 -9.44 7.87
CA THR A 162 -0.14 -8.65 6.64
C THR A 162 0.62 -7.35 6.84
N VAL A 163 1.21 -6.83 5.77
CA VAL A 163 1.83 -5.49 5.77
C VAL A 163 0.98 -4.51 4.98
N ALA A 164 0.88 -3.26 5.44
CA ALA A 164 0.26 -2.18 4.67
C ALA A 164 1.26 -1.64 3.65
N LEU A 165 1.13 -2.03 2.38
CA LEU A 165 1.98 -1.51 1.31
C LEU A 165 1.49 -0.14 0.85
N VAL A 166 2.40 0.83 0.87
CA VAL A 166 2.20 2.16 0.30
C VAL A 166 2.95 2.24 -1.01
N TYR A 167 2.29 2.78 -2.04
CA TYR A 167 2.91 3.05 -3.34
C TYR A 167 3.24 4.54 -3.45
N GLY A 168 4.46 4.88 -3.85
CA GLY A 168 4.87 6.26 -4.09
C GLY A 168 6.37 6.45 -3.89
N PHE A 169 6.78 7.42 -3.07
CA PHE A 169 8.19 7.75 -2.91
C PHE A 169 8.57 7.84 -1.45
N PHE A 170 9.78 7.39 -1.13
CA PHE A 170 10.37 7.59 0.19
C PHE A 170 11.86 7.88 0.02
N LYS A 171 12.31 8.97 0.63
CA LYS A 171 13.73 9.31 0.74
C LYS A 171 13.97 9.95 2.08
N GLN A 172 15.08 9.58 2.71
CA GLN A 172 15.58 10.24 3.91
C GLN A 172 17.01 10.68 3.67
N ALA A 173 17.35 11.88 4.13
CA ALA A 173 18.69 12.44 4.09
C ALA A 173 19.04 13.00 5.46
N THR A 174 20.31 12.90 5.85
CA THR A 174 20.84 13.63 7.01
C THR A 174 21.36 14.97 6.53
N LEU A 175 21.04 16.04 7.25
CA LEU A 175 21.49 17.40 7.00
C LEU A 175 22.15 17.95 8.26
N SER A 176 23.28 18.64 8.15
CA SER A 176 23.95 19.27 9.28
C SER A 176 23.82 20.79 9.18
N VAL A 177 23.22 21.42 10.18
CA VAL A 177 23.00 22.88 10.23
C VAL A 177 23.38 23.40 11.60
N SER A 178 24.31 24.37 11.65
CA SER A 178 24.76 25.00 12.90
C SER A 178 25.22 24.01 13.98
N GLY A 179 25.94 22.96 13.57
CA GLY A 179 26.46 21.93 14.48
C GLY A 179 25.44 20.91 14.98
N ARG A 180 24.20 20.92 14.46
CA ARG A 180 23.16 19.92 14.74
C ARG A 180 22.83 19.13 13.49
N ASP A 181 22.61 17.83 13.66
CA ASP A 181 22.21 16.92 12.60
C ASP A 181 20.70 16.73 12.59
N PHE A 182 20.11 16.71 11.40
CA PHE A 182 18.68 16.58 11.19
C PHE A 182 18.40 15.50 10.16
N LYS A 183 17.36 14.71 10.39
CA LYS A 183 16.78 13.83 9.38
C LYS A 183 15.68 14.58 8.63
N LEU A 184 15.90 14.81 7.35
CA LEU A 184 14.87 15.23 6.40
C LEU A 184 14.31 14.00 5.70
N THR A 185 13.03 13.72 5.92
CA THR A 185 12.30 12.65 5.25
C THR A 185 11.27 13.24 4.30
N LEU A 186 11.29 12.80 3.05
CA LEU A 186 10.26 13.10 2.06
C LEU A 186 9.50 11.82 1.73
N ILE A 187 8.18 11.84 1.95
CA ILE A 187 7.28 10.73 1.65
C ILE A 187 6.24 11.21 0.64
N ALA A 188 5.99 10.44 -0.41
CA ALA A 188 4.85 10.62 -1.28
C ALA A 188 4.00 9.34 -1.25
N ARG A 189 2.71 9.49 -0.97
CA ARG A 189 1.72 8.40 -0.90
C ARG A 189 0.73 8.57 -2.03
N ARG A 190 0.73 7.64 -2.98
CA ARG A 190 -0.21 7.65 -4.12
C ARG A 190 -1.47 6.88 -3.76
N SER A 191 -2.62 7.45 -4.06
CA SER A 191 -3.90 6.77 -3.85
C SER A 191 -4.04 5.54 -4.75
N ARG A 192 -4.61 4.47 -4.18
CA ARG A 192 -5.06 3.28 -4.92
C ARG A 192 -6.36 3.51 -5.70
N HIS A 193 -7.11 4.55 -5.36
CA HIS A 193 -8.40 4.82 -5.99
C HIS A 193 -8.22 5.56 -7.30
N TYR A 194 -9.07 5.21 -8.26
CA TYR A 194 -9.07 5.79 -9.61
C TYR A 194 -7.66 5.86 -10.23
N ALA A 195 -6.84 4.85 -9.89
CA ALA A 195 -5.49 4.70 -10.38
C ALA A 195 -5.49 4.27 -11.85
N GLY A 196 -4.49 4.72 -12.58
CA GLY A 196 -4.27 4.39 -13.99
C GLY A 196 -3.17 5.25 -14.58
N THR A 197 -2.85 5.00 -15.84
CA THR A 197 -1.87 5.82 -16.57
C THR A 197 -2.47 7.20 -16.88
N ARG A 198 -1.60 8.21 -16.98
CA ARG A 198 -1.96 9.64 -17.13
C ARG A 198 -2.97 9.94 -18.24
N TYR A 199 -3.01 9.11 -19.28
CA TYR A 199 -3.87 9.30 -20.45
C TYR A 199 -5.11 8.40 -20.45
N LEU A 200 -5.13 7.34 -19.63
CA LEU A 200 -6.30 6.48 -19.46
C LEU A 200 -7.18 6.91 -18.29
N LYS A 201 -6.62 7.58 -17.28
CA LYS A 201 -7.33 8.04 -16.09
C LYS A 201 -6.97 9.47 -15.74
N ARG A 202 -7.95 10.37 -15.90
CA ARG A 202 -7.91 11.78 -15.51
C ARG A 202 -9.24 12.17 -14.89
N GLY A 203 -9.22 13.31 -14.21
CA GLY A 203 -10.41 13.86 -13.58
C GLY A 203 -10.81 13.15 -12.30
N VAL A 204 -12.10 13.21 -12.02
CA VAL A 204 -12.76 12.59 -10.88
C VAL A 204 -13.67 11.44 -11.33
N ASN A 205 -13.86 10.45 -10.47
CA ASN A 205 -14.92 9.46 -10.65
C ASN A 205 -16.19 9.85 -9.88
N GLU A 206 -17.27 9.11 -10.07
CA GLU A 206 -18.58 9.36 -9.43
C GLU A 206 -18.52 9.34 -7.88
N LYS A 207 -17.49 8.71 -7.29
CA LYS A 207 -17.28 8.65 -5.85
C LYS A 207 -16.41 9.80 -5.30
N GLY A 208 -16.12 10.82 -6.11
CA GLY A 208 -15.28 11.96 -5.71
C GLY A 208 -13.78 11.63 -5.58
N ARG A 209 -13.31 10.51 -6.15
CA ARG A 209 -11.88 10.13 -6.14
C ARG A 209 -11.22 10.63 -7.42
N VAL A 210 -10.21 11.48 -7.26
CA VAL A 210 -9.46 12.03 -8.39
C VAL A 210 -8.32 11.12 -8.80
N ALA A 211 -7.98 11.12 -10.08
CA ALA A 211 -6.84 10.39 -10.58
C ALA A 211 -5.55 11.07 -10.12
N ASN A 212 -4.50 10.28 -9.92
CA ASN A 212 -3.18 10.79 -9.50
C ASN A 212 -3.24 11.61 -8.19
N ASP A 213 -4.14 11.27 -7.26
CA ASP A 213 -4.17 11.83 -5.92
C ASP A 213 -2.93 11.35 -5.13
N VAL A 214 -2.07 12.29 -4.76
CA VAL A 214 -0.80 12.05 -4.08
C VAL A 214 -0.68 13.01 -2.91
N GLU A 215 -0.48 12.45 -1.73
CA GLU A 215 -0.12 13.19 -0.53
C GLU A 215 1.40 13.17 -0.40
N THR A 216 2.03 14.35 -0.37
CA THR A 216 3.45 14.53 -0.13
C THR A 216 3.63 15.09 1.27
N GLU A 217 4.52 14.50 2.03
CA GLU A 217 4.85 14.92 3.39
C GLU A 217 6.35 15.06 3.55
N GLN A 218 6.74 16.22 4.07
CA GLN A 218 8.07 16.49 4.54
C GLN A 218 8.08 16.38 6.06
N ILE A 219 8.96 15.55 6.60
CA ILE A 219 9.19 15.40 8.04
C ILE A 219 10.62 15.82 8.35
N VAL A 220 10.80 16.64 9.39
CA VAL A 220 12.12 17.01 9.90
C VAL A 220 12.16 16.78 11.40
N PHE A 221 13.18 16.07 11.87
CA PHE A 221 13.49 15.92 13.28
C PHE A 221 15.01 15.89 13.48
N GLU A 222 15.46 16.29 14.66
CA GLU A 222 16.87 16.22 15.06
C GLU A 222 17.35 14.76 15.18
N ASP A 223 18.52 14.47 14.65
CA ASP A 223 19.14 13.14 14.66
C ASP A 223 19.89 12.93 15.98
N VAL A 224 19.17 12.49 17.02
CA VAL A 224 19.72 12.26 18.35
C VAL A 224 20.16 10.79 18.49
N PRO A 225 21.45 10.50 18.76
CA PRO A 225 21.97 9.13 18.80
C PRO A 225 21.28 8.18 19.79
N ASP A 226 20.84 8.70 20.94
CA ASP A 226 20.33 7.89 22.06
C ASP A 226 19.00 8.40 22.64
N GLY A 227 18.17 9.06 21.82
CA GLY A 227 16.92 9.66 22.28
C GLY A 227 15.82 9.72 21.23
N LEU A 228 14.59 9.88 21.70
CA LEU A 228 13.50 10.32 20.83
C LEU A 228 13.68 11.82 20.57
N PRO A 229 13.61 12.28 19.31
CA PRO A 229 13.69 13.70 19.01
C PRO A 229 12.60 14.45 19.78
N ALA A 230 13.00 15.47 20.53
CA ALA A 230 12.07 16.29 21.32
C ALA A 230 11.14 17.09 20.39
N GLU A 231 11.67 17.53 19.25
CA GLU A 231 10.95 18.33 18.26
C GLU A 231 10.86 17.59 16.94
N VAL A 232 9.66 17.56 16.37
CA VAL A 232 9.40 17.03 15.04
C VAL A 232 8.43 17.95 14.32
N THR A 233 8.73 18.23 13.06
CA THR A 233 7.85 18.98 12.18
C THR A 233 7.39 18.08 11.04
N SER A 234 6.14 18.28 10.62
CA SER A 234 5.58 17.63 9.44
C SER A 234 4.78 18.66 8.65
N VAL A 235 5.02 18.71 7.34
CA VAL A 235 4.29 19.54 6.39
C VAL A 235 3.74 18.65 5.30
N VAL A 236 2.41 18.66 5.13
CA VAL A 236 1.70 17.87 4.15
C VAL A 236 1.16 18.75 3.03
N GLN A 237 1.33 18.31 1.79
CA GLN A 237 0.76 18.90 0.60
C GLN A 237 0.05 17.82 -0.22
N ASN A 238 -1.06 18.17 -0.88
CA ASN A 238 -1.78 17.24 -1.75
C ASN A 238 -1.73 17.72 -3.20
N ARG A 239 -1.49 16.78 -4.12
CA ARG A 239 -1.55 17.00 -5.58
C ARG A 239 -2.50 15.96 -6.17
N GLY A 240 -3.46 16.41 -6.98
CA GLY A 240 -4.40 15.52 -7.67
C GLY A 240 -4.81 16.05 -9.04
N SER A 241 -5.54 15.23 -9.80
CA SER A 241 -6.21 15.72 -11.00
C SER A 241 -7.30 16.73 -10.64
N ILE A 242 -7.58 17.65 -11.56
CA ILE A 242 -8.69 18.59 -11.43
C ILE A 242 -9.99 17.79 -11.24
N PRO A 243 -10.80 18.09 -10.21
CA PRO A 243 -11.94 17.26 -9.81
C PRO A 243 -13.18 17.47 -10.71
N LEU A 244 -12.99 17.35 -12.01
CA LEU A 244 -14.02 17.41 -13.04
C LEU A 244 -14.04 16.08 -13.81
N PHE A 245 -15.13 15.82 -14.52
CA PHE A 245 -15.16 14.73 -15.48
C PHE A 245 -14.46 15.19 -16.76
N TRP A 246 -13.23 14.71 -16.98
CA TRP A 246 -12.45 15.07 -18.17
C TRP A 246 -11.48 13.99 -18.60
N SER A 247 -11.21 13.96 -19.90
CA SER A 247 -10.25 13.08 -20.54
C SER A 247 -9.33 13.86 -21.48
N GLN A 248 -8.23 13.22 -21.85
CA GLN A 248 -7.36 13.65 -22.95
C GLN A 248 -7.01 12.41 -23.73
N GLU A 249 -7.55 12.29 -24.94
CA GLU A 249 -7.29 11.14 -25.81
C GLU A 249 -5.92 11.29 -26.47
N THR A 250 -4.98 10.41 -26.13
CA THR A 250 -3.68 10.40 -26.80
C THR A 250 -3.78 9.76 -28.17
N SER A 251 -3.55 10.55 -29.22
CA SER A 251 -3.18 10.06 -30.55
C SER A 251 -1.67 10.11 -30.71
N ARG A 252 -1.06 9.11 -31.37
CA ARG A 252 0.39 9.13 -31.71
C ARG A 252 0.78 10.32 -32.59
N LEU A 253 -0.21 10.95 -33.25
CA LEU A 253 -0.03 12.10 -34.13
C LEU A 253 -0.19 13.44 -33.39
N ASN A 254 -0.84 13.46 -32.22
CA ASN A 254 -1.16 14.69 -31.49
C ASN A 254 -0.28 14.83 -30.25
N LEU A 255 0.77 15.62 -30.36
CA LEU A 255 1.71 15.92 -29.27
C LEU A 255 1.04 16.66 -28.09
N LYS A 256 -0.08 17.36 -28.34
CA LYS A 256 -0.88 18.04 -27.32
C LYS A 256 -2.36 17.70 -27.51
N PRO A 257 -2.86 16.60 -26.93
CA PRO A 257 -4.25 16.20 -27.08
C PRO A 257 -5.20 17.16 -26.37
N ASP A 258 -6.35 17.42 -26.99
CA ASP A 258 -7.36 18.32 -26.47
C ASP A 258 -7.96 17.83 -25.14
N ILE A 259 -8.39 18.79 -24.32
CA ILE A 259 -9.11 18.51 -23.07
C ILE A 259 -10.58 18.35 -23.41
N ILE A 260 -11.10 17.15 -23.22
CA ILE A 260 -12.50 16.83 -23.42
C ILE A 260 -13.16 16.82 -22.04
N LEU A 261 -14.01 17.80 -21.76
CA LEU A 261 -14.88 17.78 -20.59
C LEU A 261 -16.02 16.80 -20.86
N SER A 262 -16.01 15.66 -20.18
CA SER A 262 -17.10 14.69 -20.26
C SER A 262 -18.30 15.15 -19.42
N LYS A 263 -19.48 14.58 -19.71
CA LYS A 263 -20.79 14.72 -19.04
C LYS A 263 -20.90 15.92 -18.06
N LYS A 264 -21.70 16.95 -18.41
CA LYS A 264 -22.05 18.05 -17.49
C LYS A 264 -22.70 17.47 -16.22
N ASP A 265 -21.92 17.34 -15.16
CA ASP A 265 -22.43 17.14 -13.80
C ASP A 265 -23.11 18.44 -13.38
N LYS A 266 -24.44 18.50 -13.55
CA LYS A 266 -25.23 19.72 -13.30
C LYS A 266 -25.07 20.23 -11.86
N ASN A 267 -24.85 19.32 -10.91
CA ASN A 267 -24.81 19.62 -9.49
C ASN A 267 -23.39 19.59 -8.91
N TYR A 268 -22.37 19.29 -9.73
CA TYR A 268 -20.97 19.12 -9.30
C TYR A 268 -20.83 18.15 -8.11
N GLU A 269 -21.62 17.09 -8.09
CA GLU A 269 -21.70 16.15 -6.96
C GLU A 269 -20.36 15.46 -6.73
N ALA A 270 -19.69 14.99 -7.79
CA ALA A 270 -18.39 14.35 -7.65
C ALA A 270 -17.31 15.32 -7.15
N THR A 271 -17.36 16.58 -7.61
CA THR A 271 -16.49 17.65 -7.15
C THR A 271 -16.74 17.98 -5.67
N ARG A 272 -18.02 18.05 -5.26
CA ARG A 272 -18.44 18.28 -3.87
C ARG A 272 -17.92 17.18 -2.96
N LEU A 273 -18.12 15.91 -3.33
CA LEU A 273 -17.62 14.74 -2.59
C LEU A 273 -16.08 14.77 -2.47
N HIS A 274 -15.38 15.20 -3.52
CA HIS A 274 -13.93 15.34 -3.48
C HIS A 274 -13.48 16.37 -2.43
N PHE A 275 -14.06 17.57 -2.44
CA PHE A 275 -13.70 18.61 -1.47
C PHE A 275 -14.12 18.25 -0.05
N GLN A 276 -15.28 17.61 0.15
CA GLN A 276 -15.66 17.05 1.46
C GLN A 276 -14.62 16.05 1.95
N ASN A 277 -14.08 15.20 1.06
CA ASN A 277 -13.00 14.29 1.41
C ASN A 277 -11.70 15.02 1.77
N LEU A 278 -11.34 16.10 1.07
CA LEU A 278 -10.16 16.92 1.40
C LEU A 278 -10.33 17.61 2.75
N VAL A 279 -11.47 18.23 3.02
CA VAL A 279 -11.77 18.87 4.32
C VAL A 279 -11.73 17.84 5.44
N LYS A 280 -12.29 16.64 5.23
CA LYS A 280 -12.18 15.55 6.21
C LYS A 280 -10.73 15.12 6.47
N ARG A 281 -9.86 15.19 5.45
CA ARG A 281 -8.46 14.75 5.55
C ARG A 281 -7.52 15.79 6.14
N TYR A 282 -7.74 17.07 5.85
CA TYR A 282 -6.77 18.16 6.08
C TYR A 282 -7.36 19.37 6.81
N GLY A 283 -8.67 19.41 7.05
CA GLY A 283 -9.34 20.54 7.67
C GLY A 283 -9.60 21.69 6.71
N ASN A 284 -9.93 22.85 7.29
CA ASN A 284 -10.15 24.11 6.57
C ASN A 284 -9.08 25.14 6.99
N PRO A 285 -8.69 26.07 6.08
CA PRO A 285 -9.11 26.16 4.68
C PRO A 285 -8.36 25.20 3.74
N ILE A 286 -8.98 24.86 2.61
CA ILE A 286 -8.29 24.19 1.49
C ILE A 286 -7.88 25.25 0.47
N ILE A 287 -6.57 25.43 0.28
CA ILE A 287 -6.02 26.37 -0.71
C ILE A 287 -5.65 25.61 -1.98
N ILE A 288 -6.22 26.01 -3.12
CA ILE A 288 -5.99 25.37 -4.42
C ILE A 288 -5.07 26.26 -5.25
N LEU A 289 -3.94 25.71 -5.67
CA LEU A 289 -3.04 26.34 -6.62
C LEU A 289 -3.22 25.69 -7.99
N ASN A 290 -3.73 26.45 -8.96
CA ASN A 290 -3.87 26.01 -10.34
C ASN A 290 -2.81 26.70 -11.21
N LEU A 291 -2.04 25.91 -11.96
CA LEU A 291 -0.97 26.38 -12.85
C LEU A 291 -1.33 26.19 -14.34
N ILE A 292 -2.61 25.99 -14.67
CA ILE A 292 -3.06 26.03 -16.06
C ILE A 292 -2.80 27.44 -16.59
N LYS A 293 -1.94 27.53 -17.60
CA LYS A 293 -1.80 28.70 -18.48
C LYS A 293 -2.79 28.63 -19.61
#